data_AF-A0A1V2Q6M0-F1
#
_entry.id   AF-A0A1V2Q6M0-F1
#
_cell.length_a   1.000
_cell.length_b   1.000
_cell.length_c   1.000
_cell.angle_alpha   90.00
_cell.angle_beta   90.00
_cell.angle_gamma   90.00
#
_symmetry.space_group_name_H-M   'P 1'
#
loop_
_entity.id
_entity.type
_entity.pdbx_description
1 polymer ?
#
loop_
_entity_poly.entity_id
_entity_poly.type
_entity_poly.pdbx_seq_one_letter_code
_entity_poly.pdbx_strand_id
1 'polypeptide(L)' 'MAMTLRLSDEENRRLDELAAAEGRSKQEVVRLALADRWARLQKEEQLSEVLGRVLPKYRGLLDRLGSA' A
#
# COMPACT_ATOMS: atom_id res chain seq x y z
N MET A 1 1.70 19.11 14.43
CA MET A 1 2.46 18.01 15.08
C MET A 1 3.70 17.74 14.25
N ALA A 2 4.88 17.66 14.87
CA ALA A 2 6.14 17.44 14.17
C ALA A 2 6.45 15.94 14.14
N MET A 3 6.77 15.42 12.96
CA MET A 3 7.23 14.05 12.76
C MET A 3 8.73 14.09 12.49
N THR A 4 9.53 13.46 13.36
CA THR A 4 10.98 13.37 13.21
C THR A 4 11.35 11.96 12.78
N LEU A 5 11.93 11.83 11.60
CA LEU A 5 12.42 10.57 11.07
C LEU A 5 13.92 10.43 11.33
N ARG A 6 14.36 9.24 11.71
CA ARG A 6 15.78 8.87 11.66
C ARG A 6 16.01 8.12 10.36
N LEU A 7 16.81 8.72 9.48
CA LEU A 7 17.18 8.17 8.19
C LEU A 7 18.69 7.97 8.18
N SER A 8 19.14 6.92 7.50
CA SER A 8 20.54 6.81 7.08
C SER A 8 20.89 7.90 6.06
N ASP A 9 22.19 8.15 5.87
CA ASP A 9 22.67 9.15 4.91
C ASP A 9 22.25 8.80 3.46
N GLU A 10 22.13 7.51 3.16
CA GLU A 10 21.65 7.07 1.85
C GLU A 10 20.15 7.33 1.67
N GLU A 11 19.32 7.00 2.66
CA GLU A 11 17.88 7.28 2.61
C GLU A 11 17.61 8.78 2.52
N ASN A 12 18.36 9.60 3.24
CA ASN A 12 18.20 11.05 3.19
C ASN A 12 18.58 11.60 1.79
N ARG A 13 19.65 11.11 1.17
CA ARG A 13 20.02 11.49 -0.21
C ARG A 13 18.97 11.09 -1.23
N ARG A 14 18.45 9.86 -1.16
CA ARG A 14 17.36 9.41 -2.05
C ARG A 14 16.09 10.25 -1.86
N LEU A 15 15.79 10.65 -0.63
CA LEU A 15 14.66 11.52 -0.33
C LEU A 15 14.88 12.95 -0.86
N ASP A 16 16.10 13.47 -0.81
CA ASP A 16 16.48 14.74 -1.46
C ASP A 16 16.25 14.69 -2.97
N GLU A 17 16.79 13.66 -3.64
CA GLU A 17 16.67 13.48 -5.09
C GLU A 17 15.21 13.34 -5.52
N LEU A 18 14.42 12.54 -4.79
CA LEU A 18 13.00 12.34 -5.07
C LEU A 18 12.19 13.63 -4.88
N ALA A 19 12.46 14.36 -3.78
CA ALA A 19 11.81 15.64 -3.52
C ALA A 19 12.13 16.69 -4.61
N ALA A 20 13.39 16.74 -5.06
CA ALA A 20 13.81 17.61 -6.15
C ALA A 20 13.14 17.23 -7.49
N ALA A 21 13.07 15.94 -7.80
CA ALA A 21 12.44 15.44 -9.02
C ALA A 21 10.92 15.75 -9.06
N GLU A 22 10.26 15.69 -7.91
CA GLU A 22 8.82 16.01 -7.79
C GLU A 22 8.52 17.50 -7.59
N GLY A 23 9.54 18.34 -7.35
CA GLY A 23 9.36 19.75 -7.01
C GLY A 23 8.62 19.96 -5.68
N ARG A 24 8.81 19.06 -4.72
CA ARG A 24 8.08 19.02 -3.43
C ARG A 24 9.02 19.06 -2.24
N SER A 25 8.46 19.31 -1.06
CA SER A 25 9.22 19.16 0.19
C SER A 25 9.38 17.68 0.55
N LYS A 26 10.49 17.32 1.22
CA LYS A 26 10.71 15.97 1.76
C LYS A 26 9.54 15.47 2.61
N GLN A 27 8.98 16.35 3.43
CA GLN A 27 7.86 16.03 4.33
C GLN A 27 6.60 15.68 3.53
N GLU A 28 6.37 16.36 2.41
CA GLU A 28 5.26 16.08 1.52
C GLU A 28 5.43 14.75 0.77
N VAL A 29 6.63 14.48 0.26
CA VAL A 29 6.96 13.18 -0.34
C VAL A 29 6.70 12.04 0.65
N VAL A 30 7.15 12.18 1.90
CA VAL A 30 6.90 11.18 2.95
C VAL A 30 5.41 11.01 3.24
N ARG A 31 4.63 12.10 3.32
CA ARG A 31 3.17 12.02 3.54
C ARG A 31 2.47 11.29 2.40
N LEU A 32 2.87 11.55 1.17
CA LEU A 32 2.32 10.89 -0.01
C LEU A 32 2.69 9.41 -0.05
N ALA A 33 3.95 9.07 0.21
CA ALA A 33 4.41 7.69 0.29
C ALA A 33 3.68 6.90 1.38
N LEU A 34 3.39 7.53 2.54
CA LEU A 34 2.58 6.93 3.59
C LEU A 34 1.14 6.67 3.13
N ALA A 35 0.49 7.67 2.54
CA ALA A 35 -0.88 7.54 2.04
C ALA A 35 -0.99 6.44 0.98
N ASP A 36 -0.03 6.38 0.07
CA ASP A 36 0.04 5.38 -1.00
C ASP A 36 0.28 3.97 -0.44
N ARG A 37 1.20 3.81 0.52
CA ARG A 37 1.41 2.53 1.22
C ARG A 37 0.17 2.09 1.99
N TRP A 38 -0.51 3.01 2.66
CA TRP A 38 -1.75 2.73 3.38
C TRP A 38 -2.87 2.29 2.45
N ALA A 39 -3.05 2.97 1.32
CA ALA A 39 -4.06 2.62 0.33
C ALA A 39 -3.83 1.21 -0.25
N ARG A 40 -2.57 0.82 -0.50
CA ARG A 40 -2.22 -0.55 -0.92
C ARG A 40 -2.61 -1.59 0.12
N LEU A 41 -2.22 -1.37 1.38
CA LEU A 41 -2.53 -2.29 2.48
C LEU A 41 -4.04 -2.48 2.63
N GLN A 42 -4.81 -1.38 2.60
CA GLN A 42 -6.26 -1.44 2.72
C GLN A 42 -6.92 -2.17 1.54
N LYS A 43 -6.39 -2.03 0.32
CA LYS A 43 -6.90 -2.77 -0.85
C LYS A 43 -6.74 -4.28 -0.69
N GLU A 44 -5.59 -4.71 -0.17
CA GLU A 44 -5.31 -6.13 0.08
C GLU A 44 -6.21 -6.69 1.19
N GLU A 45 -6.39 -5.94 2.28
CA GLU A 45 -7.29 -6.32 3.38
C GLU A 45 -8.75 -6.41 2.92
N GLN A 46 -9.25 -5.40 2.20
CA GLN A 46 -10.62 -5.39 1.68
C GLN A 46 -10.86 -6.54 0.70
N LEU A 47 -9.90 -6.83 -0.18
CA LEU A 47 -10.02 -7.96 -1.10
C LEU A 47 -10.06 -9.29 -0.35
N SER A 48 -9.19 -9.49 0.64
CA SER A 48 -9.16 -10.68 1.47
C SER A 48 -10.47 -10.86 2.26
N GLU A 49 -11.01 -9.78 2.82
CA GLU A 49 -12.28 -9.80 3.56
C GLU A 49 -13.46 -10.17 2.64
N VAL A 50 -13.55 -9.53 1.46
CA VAL A 50 -14.61 -9.82 0.48
C VAL A 50 -14.51 -11.27 0.00
N LEU A 51 -13.32 -11.74 -0.37
CA LEU A 51 -13.11 -13.13 -0.79
C LEU A 51 -13.44 -14.11 0.35
N GLY A 52 -13.03 -13.80 1.58
CA GLY A 52 -13.35 -14.60 2.77
C GLY A 52 -14.85 -14.71 3.03
N ARG A 53 -15.63 -13.68 2.69
CA ARG A 53 -17.10 -13.71 2.79
C ARG A 53 -17.78 -14.41 1.61
N VAL A 54 -17.25 -14.22 0.40
CA VAL A 54 -17.91 -14.62 -0.86
C VAL A 54 -17.55 -16.05 -1.27
N LEU A 55 -16.30 -16.48 -1.11
CA LEU A 55 -15.85 -17.81 -1.52
C LEU A 55 -16.59 -18.95 -0.79
N PRO A 56 -16.84 -18.90 0.54
CA PRO A 56 -17.61 -19.94 1.21
C PRO A 56 -19.05 -20.06 0.67
N LYS A 57 -19.65 -18.93 0.27
CA LYS A 57 -21.03 -18.89 -0.26
C LYS A 57 -21.14 -19.56 -1.63
N TYR A 58 -20.11 -19.44 -2.46
CA TYR A 58 -20.11 -19.99 -3.83
C TYR A 58 -19.25 -21.24 -3.99
N ARG A 59 -18.70 -21.78 -2.89
CA ARG A 59 -17.79 -22.93 -2.89
C ARG A 59 -18.32 -24.12 -3.70
N GLY A 60 -19.58 -24.51 -3.47
CA GLY A 60 -20.18 -25.63 -4.20
C GLY A 60 -20.39 -25.42 -5.70
N LEU A 61 -20.47 -24.17 -6.17
CA LEU A 61 -20.52 -23.85 -7.61
C LEU A 61 -19.11 -23.80 -8.21
N LEU A 62 -18.15 -23.25 -7.46
CA LEU A 62 -16.73 -23.20 -7.86
C LEU A 62 -16.12 -24.60 -7.93
N ASP A 63 -16.43 -25.48 -6.98
CA ASP A 63 -15.97 -26.87 -6.97
C ASP A 63 -16.44 -27.63 -8.21
N ARG A 64 -17.63 -27.30 -8.75
CA ARG A 64 -18.19 -27.88 -9.98
C ARG A 64 -17.60 -27.28 -11.26
N LEU A 65 -17.17 -26.03 -11.22
CA LEU A 65 -16.51 -25.35 -12.36
C LEU A 65 -15.04 -25.74 -12.48
N GLY A 66 -14.35 -26.05 -11.37
CA GLY A 66 -12.95 -26.47 -11.36
C GLY A 66 -12.73 -27.98 -11.58
N SER A 67 -13.81 -28.76 -11.69
CA SER A 67 -13.75 -30.22 -11.93
C SER A 67 -14.09 -30.61 -13.37
N ALA A 68 -13.87 -29.71 -14.33
CA ALA A 68 -13.96 -29.96 -15.78
C ALA A 68 -12.58 -29.92 -16.45
#